data_AF-A0A6P8P7A7-F1
#
_entry.id   AF-A0A6P8P7A7-F1
#
_cell.length_a   1.000
_cell.length_b   1.000
_cell.length_c   1.000
_cell.angle_alpha   90.00
_cell.angle_beta   90.00
_cell.angle_gamma   90.00
#
_symmetry.space_group_name_H-M   'P 1'
#
loop_
_entity.id
_entity.type
_entity.pdbx_description
1 polymer ?
#
loop_
_entity_poly.entity_id
_entity_poly.type
_entity_poly.pdbx_seq_one_letter_code
_entity_poly.pdbx_strand_id
1 'polypeptide(L)'
;MTTLQLTEHDVMGKERQQIDESHILFYGSTPAQIAEETEYIKKIRSTLKKIRKQIFKEDIENKITNHKHEKFSQTSQDGSMTDVEKSFYSRYHRIVEKIKDKELQLLSINKENQQLQIKLEATREAGAEALRTATRKLYDSYQKRSDELKKTQQDTKHTIQVYHKEQEDKFKQNIESINQVADRLQEKHTRILELEKLVERMEEERRTLLEKKELVEKEILQRMANSESPESCMPLRVKNSTLQEQIYHLQKVILYQHQLLRNVIHETETLNNELQRQDQTIDDLKIRIVALEAQNKELKDNVEYWSSHHKLKNSKAVSVNESAFEVTSPYSMLLNQRKQKS
;
A
#
# COMPACT_ATOMS: atom_id res chain seq x y z
N MET A 1 -30.65 58.30 -9.74
CA MET A 1 -30.19 58.47 -8.35
C MET A 1 -30.57 57.21 -7.60
N THR A 2 -29.61 56.37 -7.25
CA THR A 2 -29.30 55.91 -5.87
C THR A 2 -28.23 54.83 -5.96
N THR A 3 -27.18 55.05 -5.17
CA THR A 3 -25.87 54.42 -5.11
C THR A 3 -25.83 53.26 -4.12
N LEU A 4 -24.96 52.28 -4.42
CA LEU A 4 -24.11 51.44 -3.54
C LEU A 4 -24.78 50.61 -2.43
N GLN A 5 -24.32 49.37 -2.22
CA GLN A 5 -23.43 49.00 -1.10
C GLN A 5 -22.79 47.61 -1.33
N LEU A 6 -21.46 47.58 -1.42
CA LEU A 6 -20.61 46.43 -1.14
C LEU A 6 -20.50 46.31 0.38
N THR A 7 -20.77 45.13 0.92
CA THR A 7 -20.48 44.79 2.31
C THR A 7 -19.52 43.59 2.32
N GLU A 8 -18.24 43.90 2.49
CA GLU A 8 -17.30 42.99 3.14
C GLU A 8 -17.54 43.08 4.64
N HIS A 9 -17.74 41.94 5.29
CA HIS A 9 -17.53 41.81 6.73
C HIS A 9 -16.63 40.62 6.96
N ASP A 10 -15.40 40.94 7.33
CA ASP A 10 -14.39 40.05 7.86
C ASP A 10 -14.56 39.98 9.38
N VAL A 11 -14.70 38.78 9.97
CA VAL A 11 -14.48 38.56 11.41
C VAL A 11 -13.86 37.18 11.63
N MET A 12 -12.58 37.22 12.02
CA MET A 12 -11.80 36.13 12.58
C MET A 12 -12.39 35.61 13.90
N GLY A 13 -12.49 34.28 14.04
CA GLY A 13 -12.76 33.60 15.30
C GLY A 13 -12.19 32.17 15.29
N LYS A 14 -11.07 31.96 15.98
CA LYS A 14 -10.53 30.64 16.30
C LYS A 14 -11.43 29.98 17.34
N GLU A 15 -11.92 28.76 17.07
CA GLU A 15 -12.04 27.71 18.08
C GLU A 15 -12.18 26.33 17.43
N ARG A 16 -11.48 25.35 18.01
CA ARG A 16 -11.36 23.98 17.52
C ARG A 16 -12.65 23.22 17.80
N GLN A 17 -13.27 22.67 16.76
CA GLN A 17 -14.01 21.41 16.87
C GLN A 17 -13.68 20.54 15.66
N GLN A 18 -13.26 19.31 15.95
CA GLN A 18 -13.05 18.23 15.01
C GLN A 18 -14.30 18.07 14.15
N ILE A 19 -14.18 18.31 12.85
CA ILE A 19 -15.16 17.90 11.86
C ILE A 19 -14.42 17.01 10.87
N ASP A 20 -14.64 15.72 11.07
CA ASP A 20 -14.56 14.61 10.11
C ASP A 20 -14.11 15.01 8.68
N GLU A 21 -12.84 14.74 8.36
CA GLU A 21 -12.23 14.91 7.02
C GLU A 21 -12.74 13.84 6.04
N SER A 22 -14.05 13.60 5.99
CA SER A 22 -14.66 12.58 5.15
C SER A 22 -15.91 13.06 4.43
N HIS A 23 -16.06 14.37 4.17
CA HIS A 23 -17.11 14.84 3.24
C HIS A 23 -16.85 16.24 2.64
N ILE A 24 -15.69 16.44 1.98
CA ILE A 24 -15.58 17.48 0.95
C ILE A 24 -15.68 16.79 -0.40
N LEU A 25 -16.92 16.70 -0.90
CA LEU A 25 -17.23 16.31 -2.27
C LEU A 25 -16.61 17.35 -3.21
N PHE A 26 -15.41 17.05 -3.71
CA PHE A 26 -14.81 17.76 -4.84
C PHE A 26 -15.60 17.38 -6.12
N TYR A 27 -16.79 17.96 -6.29
CA TYR A 27 -17.54 17.92 -7.54
C TYR A 27 -17.01 18.99 -8.51
N GLY A 28 -15.70 18.97 -8.73
CA GLY A 28 -15.07 19.70 -9.82
C GLY A 28 -14.66 18.69 -10.89
N SER A 29 -15.29 18.74 -12.08
CA SER A 29 -14.75 18.04 -13.24
C SER A 29 -13.30 18.45 -13.42
N THR A 30 -12.40 17.47 -13.56
CA THR A 30 -10.97 17.76 -13.67
C THR A 30 -10.73 18.66 -14.89
N PRO A 31 -9.81 19.65 -14.86
CA PRO A 31 -9.55 20.53 -16.00
C PRO A 31 -9.27 19.77 -17.31
N ALA A 32 -8.66 18.58 -17.23
CA ALA A 32 -8.46 17.67 -18.34
C ALA A 32 -9.77 17.17 -18.97
N GLN A 33 -10.77 16.87 -18.14
CA GLN A 33 -12.09 16.39 -18.55
C GLN A 33 -12.89 17.49 -19.26
N ILE A 34 -12.81 18.72 -18.78
CA ILE A 34 -13.41 19.90 -19.43
C ILE A 34 -12.73 20.18 -20.79
N ALA A 35 -11.41 20.04 -20.88
CA ALA A 35 -10.69 20.19 -22.14
C ALA A 35 -11.09 19.12 -23.17
N GLU A 36 -11.27 17.87 -22.74
CA GLU A 36 -11.72 16.78 -23.60
C GLU A 36 -13.18 16.99 -24.07
N GLU A 37 -14.08 17.35 -23.16
CA GLU A 37 -15.49 17.66 -23.50
C GLU A 37 -15.61 18.84 -24.48
N THR A 38 -14.79 19.88 -24.30
CA THR A 38 -14.80 21.04 -25.21
C THR A 38 -14.26 20.70 -26.60
N GLU A 39 -13.25 19.85 -26.73
CA GLU A 39 -12.78 19.32 -28.02
C GLU A 39 -13.84 18.43 -28.70
N TYR A 40 -14.52 17.58 -27.93
CA TYR A 40 -15.62 16.76 -28.44
C TYR A 40 -16.77 17.63 -28.99
N ILE A 41 -17.15 18.68 -28.27
CA ILE A 41 -18.18 19.64 -28.72
C ILE A 41 -17.75 20.35 -30.01
N LYS A 42 -16.47 20.75 -30.14
CA LYS A 42 -15.96 21.33 -31.40
C LYS A 42 -16.09 20.36 -32.57
N LYS A 43 -15.79 19.07 -32.35
CA LYS A 43 -15.92 18.03 -33.37
C LYS A 43 -17.37 17.83 -33.81
N ILE A 44 -18.33 17.83 -32.88
CA ILE A 44 -19.77 17.81 -33.19
C ILE A 44 -20.20 19.04 -33.99
N ARG A 45 -19.79 20.25 -33.58
CA ARG A 45 -20.11 21.48 -34.32
C ARG A 45 -19.57 21.45 -35.75
N SER A 46 -18.37 20.90 -35.95
CA SER A 46 -17.77 20.77 -37.28
C SER A 46 -18.53 19.80 -38.19
N THR A 47 -19.01 18.68 -37.64
CA THR A 47 -19.77 17.66 -38.39
C THR A 47 -21.17 18.15 -38.73
N LEU A 48 -21.88 18.78 -37.79
CA LEU A 48 -23.15 19.44 -38.06
C LEU A 48 -23.04 20.54 -39.12
N LYS A 49 -21.94 21.30 -39.13
CA LYS A 49 -21.68 22.32 -40.17
C LYS A 49 -21.44 21.70 -41.56
N LYS A 50 -20.82 20.52 -41.63
CA LYS A 50 -20.64 19.77 -42.90
C LYS A 50 -21.98 19.24 -43.41
N ILE A 51 -22.78 18.63 -42.54
CA ILE A 51 -24.13 18.12 -42.87
C ILE A 51 -25.01 19.27 -43.39
N ARG A 52 -25.00 20.42 -42.71
CA ARG A 52 -25.73 21.62 -43.15
C ARG A 52 -25.30 22.07 -44.55
N LYS A 53 -24.00 22.10 -44.85
CA LYS A 53 -23.52 22.49 -46.18
C LYS A 53 -23.94 21.52 -47.29
N GLN A 54 -24.11 20.23 -46.97
CA GLN A 54 -24.51 19.21 -47.93
C GLN A 54 -26.00 19.34 -48.26
N ILE A 55 -26.85 19.43 -47.23
CA ILE A 55 -28.31 19.60 -47.38
C ILE A 55 -28.64 20.87 -48.16
N PHE A 56 -27.99 22.00 -47.85
CA PHE A 56 -28.29 23.28 -48.51
C PHE A 56 -27.58 23.51 -49.86
N LYS A 57 -26.69 22.60 -50.30
CA LYS A 57 -26.11 22.62 -51.66
C LYS A 57 -26.88 21.73 -52.65
N GLU A 58 -27.35 20.56 -52.20
CA GLU A 58 -28.03 19.59 -53.07
C GLU A 58 -29.44 20.04 -53.52
N ASP A 59 -30.10 20.93 -52.77
CA ASP A 59 -31.45 21.43 -53.11
C ASP A 59 -31.50 22.45 -54.25
N ILE A 60 -30.36 23.08 -54.62
CA ILE A 60 -30.31 24.09 -55.68
C ILE A 60 -29.96 23.47 -57.05
N GLU A 61 -29.18 22.39 -57.08
CA GLU A 61 -28.70 21.77 -58.34
C GLU A 61 -29.69 20.75 -58.96
N ASN A 62 -30.60 20.16 -58.18
CA ASN A 62 -31.50 19.09 -58.66
C ASN A 62 -32.84 19.57 -59.27
N LYS A 63 -33.08 20.90 -59.38
CA LYS A 63 -34.32 21.46 -59.94
C LYS A 63 -34.26 21.90 -61.41
N ILE A 64 -33.11 21.79 -62.09
CA ILE A 64 -32.94 22.31 -63.47
C ILE A 64 -32.81 21.22 -64.55
N THR A 65 -32.68 19.94 -64.19
CA THR A 65 -32.47 18.86 -65.16
C THR A 65 -33.60 17.84 -65.11
N ASN A 66 -34.73 18.11 -65.75
CA ASN A 66 -35.59 17.10 -66.40
C ASN A 66 -36.83 17.72 -67.06
N HIS A 67 -36.66 18.25 -68.28
CA HIS A 67 -37.73 18.32 -69.28
C HIS A 67 -37.12 18.18 -70.68
N LYS A 68 -36.96 16.94 -71.14
CA LYS A 68 -36.76 16.62 -72.55
C LYS A 68 -37.93 15.74 -73.00
N HIS A 69 -38.90 16.40 -73.63
CA HIS A 69 -39.90 15.74 -74.46
C HIS A 69 -39.23 15.26 -75.76
N GLU A 70 -39.07 13.94 -75.92
CA GLU A 70 -38.85 13.33 -77.23
C GLU A 70 -40.21 12.85 -77.77
N LYS A 71 -40.79 13.62 -78.69
CA LYS A 71 -41.89 13.16 -79.55
C LYS A 71 -41.26 12.63 -80.84
N PHE A 72 -41.47 11.33 -81.09
CA PHE A 72 -41.09 10.68 -82.33
C PHE A 72 -42.17 10.95 -83.40
N SER A 73 -41.71 11.35 -84.58
CA SER A 73 -42.47 11.61 -85.80
C SER A 73 -43.11 10.34 -86.37
N GLN A 74 -44.24 10.47 -87.09
CA GLN A 74 -44.51 9.62 -88.26
C GLN A 74 -45.48 10.26 -89.25
N THR A 75 -45.13 10.08 -90.51
CA THR A 75 -45.67 10.65 -91.74
C THR A 75 -46.46 9.58 -92.49
N SER A 76 -47.55 10.01 -93.15
CA SER A 76 -48.17 9.52 -94.39
C SER A 76 -48.60 8.05 -94.61
N GLN A 77 -49.83 7.96 -95.14
CA GLN A 77 -50.32 7.12 -96.25
C GLN A 77 -50.36 5.60 -96.03
N ASP A 78 -51.55 4.99 -95.98
CA ASP A 78 -52.43 4.60 -97.10
C ASP A 78 -52.14 3.17 -97.59
N GLY A 79 -53.20 2.38 -97.73
CA GLY A 79 -53.25 1.19 -98.58
C GLY A 79 -52.81 -0.17 -98.01
N SER A 80 -53.82 -1.03 -97.81
CA SER A 80 -53.79 -2.52 -97.85
C SER A 80 -53.62 -3.31 -96.53
N MET A 81 -54.74 -3.96 -96.17
CA MET A 81 -54.92 -4.96 -95.13
C MET A 81 -54.30 -6.30 -95.54
N THR A 82 -53.52 -6.93 -94.64
CA THR A 82 -53.40 -8.38 -94.32
C THR A 82 -51.98 -8.85 -93.90
N ASP A 83 -50.89 -8.19 -94.30
CA ASP A 83 -49.51 -8.55 -93.88
C ASP A 83 -48.96 -7.70 -92.71
N VAL A 84 -49.51 -6.49 -92.53
CA VAL A 84 -49.11 -5.56 -91.46
C VAL A 84 -49.56 -6.06 -90.07
N GLU A 85 -50.70 -6.74 -89.99
CA GLU A 85 -51.24 -7.25 -88.72
C GLU A 85 -50.41 -8.42 -88.16
N LYS A 86 -49.99 -9.39 -88.98
CA LYS A 86 -49.11 -10.50 -88.53
C LYS A 86 -47.75 -10.01 -88.00
N SER A 87 -47.17 -9.00 -88.65
CA SER A 87 -45.95 -8.31 -88.21
C SER A 87 -46.17 -7.59 -86.88
N PHE A 88 -47.34 -6.97 -86.70
CA PHE A 88 -47.71 -6.28 -85.47
C PHE A 88 -47.94 -7.26 -84.31
N TYR A 89 -48.67 -8.37 -84.53
CA TYR A 89 -48.90 -9.42 -83.54
C TYR A 89 -47.60 -10.12 -83.12
N SER A 90 -46.69 -10.40 -84.06
CA SER A 90 -45.39 -11.00 -83.75
C SER A 90 -44.49 -10.05 -82.97
N ARG A 91 -44.52 -8.75 -83.29
CA ARG A 91 -43.79 -7.72 -82.55
C ARG A 91 -44.37 -7.54 -81.14
N TYR A 92 -45.69 -7.54 -81.00
CA TYR A 92 -46.40 -7.46 -79.72
C TYR A 92 -46.08 -8.67 -78.83
N HIS A 93 -46.18 -9.88 -79.38
CA HIS A 93 -45.82 -11.12 -78.67
C HIS A 93 -44.38 -11.06 -78.13
N ARG A 94 -43.42 -10.66 -78.96
CA ARG A 94 -42.01 -10.51 -78.56
C ARG A 94 -41.81 -9.47 -77.44
N ILE A 95 -42.63 -8.42 -77.40
CA ILE A 95 -42.58 -7.40 -76.34
C ILE A 95 -43.14 -7.98 -75.04
N VAL A 96 -44.28 -8.68 -75.10
CA VAL A 96 -44.90 -9.33 -73.93
C VAL A 96 -43.97 -10.38 -73.34
N GLU A 97 -43.32 -11.19 -74.17
CA GLU A 97 -42.35 -12.20 -73.71
C GLU A 97 -41.12 -11.56 -73.04
N LYS A 98 -40.58 -10.47 -73.63
CA LYS A 98 -39.52 -9.68 -72.99
C LYS A 98 -39.96 -9.02 -71.67
N ILE A 99 -41.22 -8.63 -71.55
CA ILE A 99 -41.78 -8.11 -70.28
C ILE A 99 -41.82 -9.23 -69.25
N LYS A 100 -42.31 -10.42 -69.62
CA LYS A 100 -42.38 -11.59 -68.74
C LYS A 100 -40.99 -12.04 -68.27
N ASP A 101 -39.99 -12.05 -69.16
CA ASP A 101 -38.60 -12.36 -68.80
C ASP A 101 -38.03 -11.33 -67.82
N LYS A 102 -38.31 -10.04 -68.05
CA LYS A 102 -37.91 -8.97 -67.13
C LYS A 102 -38.62 -9.08 -65.77
N GLU A 103 -39.89 -9.46 -65.74
CA GLU A 103 -40.63 -9.72 -64.50
C GLU A 103 -40.01 -10.88 -63.71
N LEU A 104 -39.62 -11.97 -64.37
CA LEU A 104 -38.92 -13.08 -63.73
C LEU A 104 -37.54 -12.66 -63.18
N GLN A 105 -36.79 -11.84 -63.92
CA GLN A 105 -35.52 -11.27 -63.44
C GLN A 105 -35.73 -10.36 -62.23
N LEU A 106 -36.73 -9.48 -62.26
CA LEU A 106 -37.09 -8.63 -61.12
C LEU A 106 -37.46 -9.44 -59.89
N LEU A 107 -38.22 -10.53 -60.06
CA LEU A 107 -38.55 -11.45 -58.96
C LEU A 107 -37.30 -12.11 -58.38
N SER A 108 -36.33 -12.50 -59.22
CA SER A 108 -35.06 -13.08 -58.77
C SER A 108 -34.22 -12.06 -57.98
N ILE A 109 -34.06 -10.85 -58.52
CA ILE A 109 -33.33 -9.76 -57.86
C ILE A 109 -34.01 -9.37 -56.54
N ASN A 110 -35.35 -9.34 -56.49
CA ASN A 110 -36.08 -9.03 -55.28
C ASN A 110 -35.87 -10.08 -54.18
N LYS A 111 -35.85 -11.38 -54.53
CA LYS A 111 -35.51 -12.46 -53.59
C LYS A 111 -34.08 -12.33 -53.06
N GLU A 112 -33.13 -11.99 -53.93
CA GLU A 112 -31.74 -11.75 -53.53
C GLU A 112 -31.63 -10.55 -52.57
N ASN A 113 -32.29 -9.43 -52.88
CA ASN A 113 -32.32 -8.26 -52.01
C ASN A 113 -32.90 -8.58 -50.63
N GLN A 114 -33.98 -9.37 -50.55
CA GLN A 114 -34.54 -9.84 -49.28
C GLN A 114 -33.53 -10.69 -48.50
N GLN A 115 -32.81 -11.59 -49.16
CA GLN A 115 -31.77 -12.39 -48.51
C GLN A 115 -30.60 -11.54 -48.01
N LEU A 116 -30.16 -10.55 -48.80
CA LEU A 116 -29.11 -9.61 -48.40
C LEU A 116 -29.53 -8.77 -47.20
N GLN A 117 -30.78 -8.33 -47.15
CA GLN A 117 -31.32 -7.61 -46.00
C GLN A 117 -31.26 -8.46 -44.72
N ILE A 118 -31.70 -9.72 -44.78
CA ILE A 118 -31.63 -10.64 -43.62
C ILE A 118 -30.17 -10.87 -43.19
N LYS A 119 -29.23 -11.07 -44.12
CA LYS A 119 -27.81 -11.24 -43.80
C LYS A 119 -27.22 -9.99 -43.15
N LEU A 120 -27.60 -8.81 -43.64
CA LEU A 120 -27.14 -7.54 -43.11
C LEU A 120 -27.71 -7.29 -41.70
N GLU A 121 -28.97 -7.62 -41.46
CA GLU A 121 -29.57 -7.56 -40.12
C GLU A 121 -28.92 -8.58 -39.17
N ALA A 122 -28.69 -9.82 -39.61
CA ALA A 122 -28.02 -10.86 -38.80
C ALA A 122 -26.58 -10.49 -38.44
N THR A 123 -25.81 -9.91 -39.38
CA THR A 123 -24.43 -9.46 -39.10
C THR A 123 -24.40 -8.25 -38.17
N ARG A 124 -25.38 -7.33 -38.30
CA ARG A 124 -25.55 -6.20 -37.36
C ARG A 124 -25.90 -6.68 -35.96
N GLU A 125 -26.86 -7.59 -35.82
CA GLU A 125 -27.26 -8.11 -34.50
C GLU A 125 -26.15 -8.94 -33.87
N ALA A 126 -25.45 -9.78 -34.64
CA ALA A 126 -24.29 -10.52 -34.14
C ALA A 126 -23.17 -9.57 -33.66
N GLY A 127 -22.93 -8.47 -34.38
CA GLY A 127 -21.98 -7.43 -33.96
C GLY A 127 -22.42 -6.71 -32.68
N ALA A 128 -23.70 -6.34 -32.56
CA ALA A 128 -24.25 -5.72 -31.37
C ALA A 128 -24.16 -6.65 -30.15
N GLU A 129 -24.49 -7.94 -30.32
CA GLU A 129 -24.44 -8.93 -29.25
C GLU A 129 -23.00 -9.25 -28.80
N ALA A 130 -22.06 -9.30 -29.75
CA ALA A 130 -20.64 -9.42 -29.44
C ALA A 130 -20.15 -8.24 -28.58
N LEU A 131 -20.57 -7.01 -28.91
CA LEU A 131 -20.26 -5.82 -28.11
C LEU A 131 -20.90 -5.90 -26.72
N ARG A 132 -22.20 -6.22 -26.61
CA ARG A 132 -22.87 -6.38 -25.30
C ARG A 132 -22.17 -7.43 -24.43
N THR A 133 -21.78 -8.55 -25.02
CA THR A 133 -21.07 -9.63 -24.32
C THR A 133 -19.68 -9.19 -23.88
N ALA A 134 -18.92 -8.51 -24.74
CA ALA A 134 -17.60 -7.98 -24.40
C ALA A 134 -17.68 -6.94 -23.28
N THR A 135 -18.64 -6.01 -23.37
CA THR A 135 -18.91 -5.00 -22.35
C THR A 135 -19.29 -5.64 -21.02
N ARG A 136 -20.21 -6.61 -20.99
CA ARG A 136 -20.60 -7.33 -19.77
C ARG A 136 -19.42 -8.03 -19.13
N LYS A 137 -18.63 -8.79 -19.92
CA LYS A 137 -17.42 -9.46 -19.44
C LYS A 137 -16.41 -8.48 -18.83
N LEU A 138 -16.23 -7.31 -19.46
CA LEU A 138 -15.34 -6.27 -18.95
C LEU A 138 -15.84 -5.74 -17.61
N TYR A 139 -17.13 -5.40 -17.49
CA TYR A 139 -17.73 -4.96 -16.23
C TYR A 139 -17.61 -6.01 -15.13
N ASP A 140 -17.95 -7.27 -15.42
CA ASP A 140 -17.86 -8.37 -14.46
C ASP A 140 -16.41 -8.57 -13.99
N SER A 141 -15.44 -8.48 -14.90
CA SER A 141 -14.02 -8.60 -14.56
C SER A 141 -13.53 -7.45 -13.69
N TYR A 142 -13.96 -6.22 -13.97
CA TYR A 142 -13.60 -5.05 -13.18
C TYR A 142 -14.22 -5.11 -11.80
N GLN A 143 -15.51 -5.48 -11.72
CA GLN A 143 -16.22 -5.61 -10.46
C GLN A 143 -15.57 -6.67 -9.56
N LYS A 144 -15.30 -7.87 -10.11
CA LYS A 144 -14.60 -8.94 -9.37
C LYS A 144 -13.25 -8.46 -8.84
N ARG A 145 -12.44 -7.82 -9.68
CA ARG A 145 -11.13 -7.30 -9.27
C ARG A 145 -11.23 -6.23 -8.19
N SER A 146 -12.24 -5.37 -8.26
CA SER A 146 -12.51 -4.34 -7.26
C SER A 146 -12.90 -4.96 -5.91
N ASP A 147 -13.79 -5.96 -5.93
CA ASP A 147 -14.25 -6.64 -4.71
C ASP A 147 -13.15 -7.50 -4.08
N GLU A 148 -12.34 -8.20 -4.88
CA GLU A 148 -11.14 -8.92 -4.42
C GLU A 148 -10.12 -7.97 -3.78
N LEU A 149 -9.88 -6.80 -4.40
CA LEU A 149 -8.97 -5.80 -3.84
C LEU A 149 -9.49 -5.27 -2.49
N LYS A 150 -10.78 -4.95 -2.38
CA LYS A 150 -11.38 -4.53 -1.11
C LYS A 150 -11.26 -5.61 -0.04
N LYS A 151 -11.52 -6.87 -0.39
CA LYS A 151 -11.39 -8.00 0.54
C LYS A 151 -9.94 -8.15 1.04
N THR A 152 -8.97 -8.17 0.12
CA THR A 152 -7.54 -8.26 0.50
C THR A 152 -7.07 -7.06 1.34
N GLN A 153 -7.58 -5.85 1.06
CA GLN A 153 -7.30 -4.67 1.90
C GLN A 153 -7.90 -4.82 3.30
N GLN A 154 -9.11 -5.36 3.41
CA GLN A 154 -9.73 -5.62 4.71
C GLN A 154 -8.98 -6.72 5.49
N ASP A 155 -8.57 -7.79 4.81
CA ASP A 155 -7.80 -8.89 5.40
C ASP A 155 -6.41 -8.42 5.87
N THR A 156 -5.72 -7.60 5.07
CA THR A 156 -4.42 -7.02 5.47
C THR A 156 -4.57 -6.05 6.64
N LYS A 157 -5.60 -5.20 6.64
CA LYS A 157 -5.93 -4.33 7.79
C LYS A 157 -6.17 -5.15 9.05
N HIS A 158 -6.96 -6.23 8.96
CA HIS A 158 -7.22 -7.10 10.11
C HIS A 158 -5.93 -7.78 10.61
N THR A 159 -5.12 -8.30 9.70
CA THR A 159 -3.83 -8.93 10.03
C THR A 159 -2.90 -7.96 10.75
N ILE A 160 -2.79 -6.72 10.27
CA ILE A 160 -1.98 -5.67 10.90
C ILE A 160 -2.54 -5.31 12.29
N GLN A 161 -3.86 -5.21 12.43
CA GLN A 161 -4.49 -4.92 13.73
C GLN A 161 -4.24 -6.02 14.77
N VAL A 162 -4.37 -7.29 14.38
CA VAL A 162 -4.09 -8.44 15.25
C VAL A 162 -2.62 -8.44 15.66
N TYR A 163 -1.71 -8.26 14.69
CA TYR A 163 -0.28 -8.18 14.96
C TYR A 163 0.07 -7.03 15.92
N HIS A 164 -0.48 -5.85 15.69
CA HIS A 164 -0.27 -4.69 16.58
C HIS A 164 -0.71 -4.98 18.02
N LYS A 165 -1.92 -5.53 18.18
CA LYS A 165 -2.46 -5.89 19.50
C LYS A 165 -1.58 -6.93 20.20
N GLU A 166 -1.10 -7.94 19.47
CA GLU A 166 -0.19 -8.95 20.02
C GLU A 166 1.13 -8.32 20.50
N GLN A 167 1.68 -7.37 19.74
CA GLN A 167 2.89 -6.64 20.17
C GLN A 167 2.63 -5.76 21.39
N GLU A 168 1.50 -5.05 21.45
CA GLU A 168 1.10 -4.27 22.63
C GLU A 168 0.99 -5.15 23.89
N ASP A 169 0.39 -6.33 23.77
CA ASP A 169 0.23 -7.25 24.89
C ASP A 169 1.58 -7.82 25.36
N LYS A 170 2.52 -8.10 24.43
CA LYS A 170 3.91 -8.46 24.76
C LYS A 170 4.64 -7.33 25.50
N PHE A 171 4.49 -6.09 25.05
CA PHE A 171 5.09 -4.94 25.73
C PHE A 171 4.52 -4.75 27.14
N LYS A 172 3.21 -4.91 27.33
CA LYS A 172 2.60 -4.86 28.67
C LYS A 172 3.17 -5.92 29.60
N GLN A 173 3.29 -7.17 29.14
CA GLN A 173 3.89 -8.25 29.91
C GLN A 173 5.35 -7.96 30.28
N ASN A 174 6.14 -7.41 29.34
CA ASN A 174 7.52 -7.03 29.61
C ASN A 174 7.62 -5.91 30.65
N ILE A 175 6.76 -4.89 30.55
CA ILE A 175 6.69 -3.80 31.54
C ILE A 175 6.33 -4.35 32.93
N GLU A 176 5.36 -5.27 33.00
CA GLU A 176 4.98 -5.90 34.27
C GLU A 176 6.14 -6.72 34.87
N SER A 177 6.86 -7.49 34.05
CA SER A 177 8.05 -8.22 34.49
C SER A 177 9.16 -7.28 35.00
N ILE A 178 9.40 -6.15 34.33
CA ILE A 178 10.37 -5.14 34.77
C ILE A 178 9.96 -4.55 36.11
N ASN A 179 8.68 -4.19 36.27
CA ASN A 179 8.16 -3.66 37.54
C ASN A 179 8.35 -4.67 38.68
N GLN A 180 8.06 -5.96 38.46
CA GLN A 180 8.32 -7.01 39.46
C GLN A 180 9.79 -7.13 39.85
N VAL A 181 10.71 -6.95 38.90
CA VAL A 181 12.16 -6.93 39.19
C VAL A 181 12.52 -5.67 39.99
N ALA A 182 11.98 -4.51 39.61
CA ALA A 182 12.21 -3.25 40.32
C ALA A 182 11.72 -3.31 41.78
N ASP A 183 10.53 -3.87 42.02
CA ASP A 183 9.97 -4.03 43.36
C ASP A 183 10.84 -4.95 44.24
N ARG A 184 11.26 -6.11 43.69
CA ARG A 184 12.19 -7.03 44.38
C ARG A 184 13.53 -6.37 44.67
N LEU A 185 14.05 -5.57 43.72
CA LEU A 185 15.28 -4.84 43.90
C LEU A 185 15.15 -3.82 45.03
N GLN A 186 14.05 -3.07 45.07
CA GLN A 186 13.77 -2.10 46.13
C GLN A 186 13.67 -2.78 47.50
N GLU A 187 13.00 -3.93 47.60
CA GLU A 187 12.93 -4.72 48.85
C GLU A 187 14.34 -5.10 49.33
N LYS A 188 15.18 -5.62 48.44
CA LYS A 188 16.58 -5.96 48.77
C LYS A 188 17.38 -4.74 49.24
N HIS A 189 17.21 -3.58 48.59
CA HIS A 189 17.85 -2.33 49.03
C HIS A 189 17.39 -1.91 50.42
N THR A 190 16.10 -1.99 50.73
CA THR A 190 15.60 -1.69 52.09
C THR A 190 16.20 -2.64 53.13
N ARG A 191 16.33 -3.92 52.79
CA ARG A 191 16.95 -4.91 53.68
C ARG A 191 18.43 -4.65 53.92
N ILE A 192 19.16 -4.20 52.91
CA ILE A 192 20.56 -3.80 53.04
C ILE A 192 20.67 -2.61 54.00
N LEU A 193 19.86 -1.57 53.81
CA LEU A 193 19.87 -0.38 54.68
C LEU A 193 19.57 -0.72 56.16
N GLU A 194 18.67 -1.69 56.42
CA GLU A 194 18.41 -2.17 57.78
C GLU A 194 19.63 -2.86 58.42
N LEU A 195 20.30 -3.72 57.64
CA LEU A 195 21.48 -4.45 58.10
C LEU A 195 22.67 -3.51 58.33
N GLU A 196 22.87 -2.53 57.47
CA GLU A 196 23.90 -1.50 57.63
C GLU A 196 23.69 -0.71 58.92
N LYS A 197 22.47 -0.25 59.21
CA LYS A 197 22.13 0.42 60.48
C LYS A 197 22.33 -0.47 61.70
N LEU A 198 22.08 -1.78 61.58
CA LEU A 198 22.34 -2.72 62.67
C LEU A 198 23.84 -2.85 62.94
N VAL A 199 24.65 -3.00 61.88
CA VAL A 199 26.10 -3.08 61.98
C VAL A 199 26.68 -1.80 62.56
N GLU A 200 26.23 -0.63 62.11
CA GLU A 200 26.66 0.67 62.65
C GLU A 200 26.44 0.77 64.15
N ARG A 201 25.25 0.41 64.64
CA ARG A 201 24.95 0.40 66.09
C ARG A 201 25.83 -0.60 66.86
N MET A 202 26.08 -1.77 66.30
CA MET A 202 26.97 -2.75 66.91
C MET A 202 28.41 -2.26 66.97
N GLU A 203 28.87 -1.51 65.95
CA GLU A 203 30.21 -0.91 65.93
C GLU A 203 30.35 0.24 66.93
N GLU A 204 29.32 1.05 67.11
CA GLU A 204 29.23 2.05 68.18
C GLU A 204 29.29 1.42 69.57
N GLU A 205 28.47 0.40 69.82
CA GLU A 205 28.49 -0.33 71.08
C GLU A 205 29.88 -0.91 71.36
N ARG A 206 30.51 -1.53 70.35
CA ARG A 206 31.88 -2.03 70.44
C ARG A 206 32.89 -0.95 70.82
N ARG A 207 32.79 0.25 70.22
CA ARG A 207 33.66 1.39 70.56
C ARG A 207 33.48 1.79 72.04
N THR A 208 32.25 1.93 72.50
CA THR A 208 31.99 2.30 73.91
C THR A 208 32.46 1.24 74.92
N LEU A 209 32.34 -0.05 74.57
CA LEU A 209 32.83 -1.14 75.41
C LEU A 209 34.37 -1.15 75.48
N LEU A 210 35.06 -0.89 74.37
CA LEU A 210 36.51 -0.76 74.34
C LEU A 210 37.01 0.40 75.20
N GLU A 211 36.37 1.57 75.11
CA GLU A 211 36.70 2.73 75.95
C GLU A 211 36.53 2.42 77.44
N LYS A 212 35.41 1.78 77.82
CA LYS A 212 35.17 1.33 79.21
C LYS A 212 36.23 0.33 79.68
N LYS A 213 36.63 -0.61 78.82
CA LYS A 213 37.67 -1.58 79.12
C LYS A 213 39.01 -0.87 79.39
N GLU A 214 39.41 0.08 78.55
CA GLU A 214 40.64 0.86 78.75
C GLU A 214 40.63 1.66 80.06
N LEU A 215 39.48 2.24 80.44
CA LEU A 215 39.35 2.96 81.72
C LEU A 215 39.56 2.03 82.92
N VAL A 216 38.96 0.84 82.89
CA VAL A 216 39.13 -0.16 83.96
C VAL A 216 40.57 -0.68 84.01
N GLU A 217 41.22 -0.91 82.86
CA GLU A 217 42.64 -1.29 82.81
C GLU A 217 43.55 -0.20 83.41
N LYS A 218 43.29 1.08 83.10
CA LYS A 218 44.01 2.21 83.70
C LYS A 218 43.80 2.30 85.21
N GLU A 219 42.57 2.09 85.69
CA GLU A 219 42.25 2.12 87.13
C GLU A 219 42.93 0.96 87.88
N ILE A 220 42.97 -0.24 87.28
CA ILE A 220 43.72 -1.39 87.79
C ILE A 220 45.21 -1.05 87.91
N LEU A 221 45.82 -0.49 86.85
CA LEU A 221 47.23 -0.08 86.87
C LEU A 221 47.51 0.99 87.93
N GLN A 222 46.59 1.95 88.12
CA GLN A 222 46.73 3.01 89.12
C GLN A 222 46.64 2.46 90.56
N ARG A 223 45.69 1.57 90.87
CA ARG A 223 45.59 0.95 92.21
C ARG A 223 46.79 0.06 92.52
N MET A 224 47.31 -0.64 91.50
CA MET A 224 48.54 -1.41 91.61
C MET A 224 49.77 -0.51 91.89
N ALA A 225 49.82 0.70 91.28
CA ALA A 225 50.89 1.67 91.52
C ALA A 225 50.80 2.36 92.89
N ASN A 226 49.59 2.49 93.45
CA ASN A 226 49.32 3.14 94.74
C ASN A 226 49.49 2.21 95.96
N SER A 227 50.06 1.01 95.81
CA SER A 227 50.32 0.04 96.89
C SER A 227 49.06 -0.54 97.57
N GLU A 228 47.88 -0.51 96.94
CA GLU A 228 46.69 -1.17 97.47
C GLU A 228 46.79 -2.70 97.36
N SER A 229 46.15 -3.43 98.29
CA SER A 229 46.18 -4.90 98.29
C SER A 229 45.56 -5.47 97.00
N PRO A 230 46.03 -6.63 96.52
CA PRO A 230 45.49 -7.28 95.33
C PRO A 230 43.97 -7.56 95.45
N GLU A 231 43.42 -7.69 96.67
CA GLU A 231 41.98 -7.88 96.88
C GLU A 231 41.14 -6.65 96.49
N SER A 232 41.64 -5.41 96.66
CA SER A 232 40.96 -4.17 96.21
C SER A 232 40.75 -4.15 94.69
N CYS A 233 41.65 -4.82 93.95
CA CYS A 233 41.66 -4.89 92.50
C CYS A 233 40.76 -6.02 91.95
N MET A 234 40.38 -7.01 92.76
CA MET A 234 39.63 -8.19 92.30
C MET A 234 38.27 -7.86 91.65
N PRO A 235 37.43 -6.96 92.19
CA PRO A 235 36.16 -6.60 91.55
C PRO A 235 36.34 -5.94 90.17
N LEU A 236 37.38 -5.09 90.03
CA LEU A 236 37.72 -4.45 88.76
C LEU A 236 38.26 -5.48 87.75
N ARG A 237 39.03 -6.47 88.22
CA ARG A 237 39.56 -7.55 87.40
C ARG A 237 38.45 -8.44 86.83
N VAL A 238 37.46 -8.80 87.67
CA VAL A 238 36.26 -9.53 87.22
C VAL A 238 35.48 -8.71 86.19
N LYS A 239 35.25 -7.42 86.44
CA LYS A 239 34.58 -6.53 85.48
C LYS A 239 35.34 -6.42 84.16
N ASN A 240 36.68 -6.40 84.19
CA ASN A 240 37.50 -6.41 82.99
C ASN A 240 37.35 -7.71 82.19
N SER A 241 37.35 -8.86 82.85
CA SER A 241 37.10 -10.16 82.21
C SER A 241 35.71 -10.23 81.57
N THR A 242 34.66 -9.75 82.25
CA THR A 242 33.31 -9.71 81.69
C THR A 242 33.21 -8.79 80.48
N LEU A 243 33.82 -7.60 80.53
CA LEU A 243 33.87 -6.69 79.37
C LEU A 243 34.63 -7.30 78.20
N GLN A 244 35.72 -8.02 78.46
CA GLN A 244 36.52 -8.69 77.46
C GLN A 244 35.74 -9.82 76.75
N GLU A 245 34.93 -10.58 77.50
CA GLU A 245 34.00 -11.56 76.94
C GLU A 245 32.89 -10.91 76.10
N GLN A 246 32.28 -9.83 76.57
CA GLN A 246 31.26 -9.09 75.80
C GLN A 246 31.82 -8.54 74.49
N ILE A 247 33.02 -7.95 74.52
CA ILE A 247 33.71 -7.48 73.31
C ILE A 247 33.99 -8.64 72.35
N TYR A 248 34.42 -9.80 72.86
CA TYR A 248 34.69 -10.98 72.04
C TYR A 248 33.42 -11.50 71.34
N HIS A 249 32.31 -11.62 72.07
CA HIS A 249 31.05 -12.06 71.48
C HIS A 249 30.54 -11.08 70.43
N LEU A 250 30.59 -9.77 70.72
CA LEU A 250 30.17 -8.75 69.78
C LEU A 250 31.04 -8.75 68.51
N GLN A 251 32.36 -8.92 68.64
CA GLN A 251 33.26 -9.09 67.50
C GLN A 251 32.91 -10.30 66.63
N LYS A 252 32.54 -11.43 67.23
CA LYS A 252 32.11 -12.61 66.46
C LYS A 252 30.83 -12.36 65.67
N VAL A 253 29.84 -11.70 66.28
CA VAL A 253 28.59 -11.39 65.57
C VAL A 253 28.85 -10.38 64.45
N ILE A 254 29.67 -9.36 64.68
CA ILE A 254 30.08 -8.40 63.63
C ILE A 254 30.78 -9.11 62.47
N LEU A 255 31.73 -10.02 62.75
CA LEU A 255 32.41 -10.80 61.71
C LEU A 255 31.42 -11.63 60.87
N TYR A 256 30.46 -12.29 61.52
CA TYR A 256 29.43 -13.07 60.83
C TYR A 256 28.54 -12.18 59.96
N GLN A 257 28.09 -11.03 60.47
CA GLN A 257 27.27 -10.08 59.70
C GLN A 257 28.03 -9.47 58.53
N HIS A 258 29.31 -9.13 58.70
CA HIS A 258 30.17 -8.68 57.60
C HIS A 258 30.35 -9.74 56.53
N GLN A 259 30.46 -11.02 56.92
CA GLN A 259 30.57 -12.10 55.96
C GLN A 259 29.26 -12.32 55.19
N LEU A 260 28.11 -12.20 55.85
CA LEU A 260 26.81 -12.22 55.17
C LEU A 260 26.67 -11.07 54.17
N LEU A 261 27.05 -9.85 54.57
CA LEU A 261 27.02 -8.67 53.70
C LEU A 261 27.92 -8.86 52.48
N ARG A 262 29.15 -9.37 52.66
CA ARG A 262 30.06 -9.68 51.55
C ARG A 262 29.47 -10.71 50.59
N ASN A 263 28.78 -11.73 51.10
CA ASN A 263 28.13 -12.72 50.23
C ASN A 263 27.01 -12.10 49.39
N VAL A 264 26.19 -11.23 49.98
CA VAL A 264 25.11 -10.51 49.24
C VAL A 264 25.72 -9.56 48.20
N ILE A 265 26.77 -8.82 48.55
CA ILE A 265 27.48 -7.95 47.60
C ILE A 265 28.04 -8.78 46.44
N HIS A 266 28.67 -9.92 46.75
CA HIS A 266 29.19 -10.80 45.72
C HIS A 266 28.09 -11.34 44.80
N GLU A 267 26.94 -11.74 45.35
CA GLU A 267 25.78 -12.14 44.56
C GLU A 267 25.31 -11.01 43.63
N THR A 268 25.22 -9.78 44.14
CA THR A 268 24.88 -8.61 43.30
C THR A 268 25.91 -8.33 42.22
N GLU A 269 27.22 -8.48 42.50
CA GLU A 269 28.29 -8.33 41.51
C GLU A 269 28.22 -9.41 40.43
N THR A 270 27.91 -10.66 40.79
CA THR A 270 27.77 -11.76 39.82
C THR A 270 26.60 -11.51 38.87
N LEU A 271 25.45 -11.06 39.39
CA LEU A 271 24.29 -10.70 38.59
C LEU A 271 24.60 -9.49 37.68
N ASN A 272 25.33 -8.50 38.19
CA ASN A 272 25.75 -7.33 37.41
C ASN A 272 26.69 -7.72 36.25
N ASN A 273 27.63 -8.64 36.49
CA ASN A 273 28.50 -9.17 35.43
C ASN A 273 27.70 -9.94 34.37
N GLU A 274 26.67 -10.68 34.76
CA GLU A 274 25.80 -11.38 33.82
C GLU A 274 24.98 -10.39 32.98
N LEU A 275 24.42 -9.35 33.60
CA LEU A 275 23.74 -8.26 32.90
C LEU A 275 24.68 -7.58 31.88
N GLN A 276 25.93 -7.31 32.27
CA GLN A 276 26.92 -6.72 31.36
C GLN A 276 27.24 -7.62 30.15
N ARG A 277 27.29 -8.95 30.32
CA ARG A 277 27.43 -9.89 29.20
C ARG A 277 26.22 -9.84 28.27
N GLN A 278 25.02 -9.77 28.84
CA GLN A 278 23.79 -9.62 28.04
C GLN A 278 23.81 -8.32 27.23
N ASP A 279 24.22 -7.20 27.85
CA ASP A 279 24.36 -5.92 27.15
C ASP A 279 25.36 -5.97 25.98
N GLN A 280 26.51 -6.64 26.17
CA GLN A 280 27.47 -6.89 25.07
C GLN A 280 26.83 -7.70 23.94
N THR A 281 26.07 -8.74 24.29
CA THR A 281 25.38 -9.58 23.30
C THR A 281 24.32 -8.77 22.53
N ILE A 282 23.62 -7.87 23.21
CA ILE A 282 22.65 -6.95 22.61
C ILE A 282 23.36 -6.02 21.63
N ASP A 283 24.52 -5.46 22.01
CA ASP A 283 25.28 -4.56 21.13
C ASP A 283 25.86 -5.29 19.90
N ASP A 284 26.33 -6.53 20.05
CA ASP A 284 26.76 -7.37 18.91
C ASP A 284 25.59 -7.63 17.93
N LEU A 285 24.40 -7.94 18.47
CA LEU A 285 23.19 -8.13 17.67
C LEU A 285 22.76 -6.82 16.98
N LYS A 286 22.87 -5.67 17.65
CA LYS A 286 22.60 -4.36 17.02
C LYS A 286 23.54 -4.11 15.85
N ILE A 287 24.85 -4.34 16.01
CA ILE A 287 25.83 -4.21 14.91
C ILE A 287 25.45 -5.14 13.76
N ARG A 288 25.05 -6.38 14.06
CA ARG A 288 24.63 -7.34 13.03
C ARG A 288 23.36 -6.89 12.30
N ILE A 289 22.38 -6.34 13.00
CA ILE A 289 21.16 -5.78 12.39
C ILE A 289 21.52 -4.64 11.46
N VAL A 290 22.33 -3.67 11.90
CA VAL A 290 22.78 -2.55 11.07
C VAL A 290 23.51 -3.03 9.81
N ALA A 291 24.38 -4.04 9.93
CA ALA A 291 25.07 -4.63 8.78
C ALA A 291 24.09 -5.31 7.79
N LEU A 292 23.11 -6.05 8.30
CA LEU A 292 22.09 -6.69 7.47
C LEU A 292 21.14 -5.67 6.82
N GLU A 293 20.80 -4.59 7.51
CA GLU A 293 20.01 -3.48 6.96
C GLU A 293 20.76 -2.79 5.81
N ALA A 294 22.07 -2.56 5.96
CA ALA A 294 22.90 -2.01 4.89
C ALA A 294 22.96 -2.95 3.68
N GLN A 295 23.15 -4.26 3.89
CA GLN A 295 23.13 -5.26 2.81
C GLN A 295 21.75 -5.33 2.13
N ASN A 296 20.66 -5.31 2.89
CA ASN A 296 19.31 -5.28 2.33
C ASN A 296 19.06 -4.02 1.51
N LYS A 297 19.58 -2.87 1.96
CA LYS A 297 19.51 -1.63 1.19
C LYS A 297 20.28 -1.73 -0.12
N GLU A 298 21.51 -2.25 -0.10
CA GLU A 298 22.30 -2.48 -1.31
C GLU A 298 21.61 -3.46 -2.29
N LEU A 299 21.07 -4.57 -1.78
CA LEU A 299 20.30 -5.51 -2.59
C LEU A 299 19.06 -4.86 -3.19
N LYS A 300 18.35 -4.03 -2.41
CA LYS A 300 17.19 -3.28 -2.90
C LYS A 300 17.58 -2.30 -4.00
N ASP A 301 18.64 -1.53 -3.80
CA ASP A 301 19.17 -0.59 -4.79
C ASP A 301 19.61 -1.31 -6.07
N ASN A 302 20.25 -2.49 -5.95
CA ASN A 302 20.60 -3.35 -7.08
C ASN A 302 19.36 -3.87 -7.83
N VAL A 303 18.34 -4.35 -7.12
CA VAL A 303 17.08 -4.80 -7.73
C VAL A 303 16.39 -3.65 -8.46
N GLU A 304 16.35 -2.44 -7.87
CA GLU A 304 15.82 -1.24 -8.51
C GLU A 304 16.62 -0.86 -9.76
N TYR A 305 17.95 -0.96 -9.71
CA TYR A 305 18.83 -0.73 -10.85
C TYR A 305 18.55 -1.70 -12.01
N TRP A 306 18.46 -3.01 -11.73
CA TRP A 306 18.16 -4.02 -12.74
C TRP A 306 16.75 -3.91 -13.27
N SER A 307 15.76 -3.68 -12.40
CA SER A 307 14.36 -3.45 -12.77
C SER A 307 14.22 -2.23 -13.69
N SER A 308 14.93 -1.14 -13.38
CA SER A 308 14.97 0.06 -14.21
C SER A 308 15.68 -0.20 -15.55
N HIS A 309 16.78 -0.97 -15.56
CA HIS A 309 17.47 -1.39 -16.78
C HIS A 309 16.62 -2.28 -17.68
N HIS A 310 15.84 -3.21 -17.11
CA HIS A 310 14.90 -4.03 -17.87
C HIS A 310 13.73 -3.20 -18.40
N LYS A 311 13.23 -2.22 -17.64
CA LYS A 311 12.24 -1.25 -18.15
C LYS A 311 12.82 -0.40 -19.30
N LEU A 312 14.05 0.08 -19.21
CA LEU A 312 14.70 0.86 -20.28
C LEU A 312 14.97 0.04 -21.54
N LYS A 313 15.37 -1.24 -21.43
CA LYS A 313 15.52 -2.14 -22.59
C LYS A 313 14.18 -2.50 -23.24
N ASN A 314 13.11 -2.60 -22.46
CA ASN A 314 11.76 -2.83 -23.00
C ASN A 314 11.10 -1.54 -23.54
N SER A 315 11.60 -0.36 -23.14
CA SER A 315 11.15 0.96 -23.63
C SER A 315 11.98 1.51 -24.79
N LYS A 316 13.11 0.88 -25.13
CA LYS A 316 13.81 1.16 -26.38
C LYS A 316 13.07 0.38 -27.46
N ALA A 317 12.08 1.03 -28.08
CA ALA A 317 11.50 0.56 -29.34
C ALA A 317 12.67 0.17 -30.25
N VAL A 318 12.82 -1.13 -30.46
CA VAL A 318 13.74 -1.68 -31.45
C VAL A 318 13.24 -1.12 -32.76
N SER A 319 13.92 -0.11 -33.32
CA SER A 319 13.82 0.15 -34.76
C SER A 319 14.43 -1.09 -35.42
N VAL A 320 13.58 -2.08 -35.66
CA VAL A 320 13.95 -3.24 -36.46
C VAL A 320 14.22 -2.67 -37.84
N ASN A 321 15.50 -2.55 -38.20
CA ASN A 321 15.87 -2.40 -39.59
C ASN A 321 15.37 -3.66 -40.30
N GLU A 322 14.32 -3.51 -41.11
CA GLU A 322 13.68 -4.58 -41.89
C GLU A 322 14.68 -5.37 -42.77
N SER A 323 15.86 -4.84 -43.02
CA SER A 323 16.91 -5.47 -43.84
C SER A 323 17.65 -6.63 -43.18
N ALA A 324 17.53 -6.84 -41.85
CA ALA A 324 18.22 -7.93 -41.16
C ALA A 324 17.40 -9.22 -41.05
N PHE A 325 16.08 -9.16 -41.30
CA PHE A 325 15.18 -10.32 -41.15
C PHE A 325 15.11 -11.22 -42.39
N GLU A 326 15.64 -10.78 -43.54
CA GLU A 326 15.63 -11.59 -44.78
C GLU A 326 16.64 -12.74 -44.76
N VAL A 327 17.73 -12.64 -44.00
CA VAL A 327 18.86 -13.59 -44.16
C VAL A 327 18.93 -14.67 -43.06
N THR A 328 18.40 -14.42 -41.85
CA THR A 328 18.69 -15.32 -40.70
C THR A 328 17.47 -15.65 -39.83
N SER A 329 16.26 -15.68 -40.41
CA SER A 329 15.07 -16.20 -39.73
C SER A 329 14.75 -17.63 -40.20
N PRO A 330 14.52 -18.61 -39.30
CA PRO A 330 14.14 -19.99 -39.64
C PRO A 330 12.86 -20.14 -40.47
N TYR A 331 12.12 -19.05 -40.70
CA TYR A 331 10.87 -19.00 -41.43
C TYR A 331 10.98 -18.37 -42.84
N SER A 332 12.19 -18.09 -43.32
CA SER A 332 12.43 -17.48 -44.64
C SER A 332 11.83 -18.29 -45.81
N MET A 333 11.74 -19.62 -45.68
CA MET A 333 11.10 -20.49 -46.66
C MET A 333 9.59 -20.21 -46.86
N LEU A 334 8.89 -19.76 -45.82
CA LEU A 334 7.44 -19.50 -45.90
C LEU A 334 7.13 -18.19 -46.65
N LEU A 335 8.03 -17.21 -46.61
CA LEU A 335 7.88 -15.95 -47.34
C LEU A 335 8.04 -16.16 -48.85
N ASN A 336 8.97 -17.03 -49.26
CA ASN A 336 9.24 -17.31 -50.66
C ASN A 336 8.12 -18.12 -51.35
N GLN A 337 7.34 -18.89 -50.59
CA GLN A 337 6.19 -19.63 -51.13
C GLN A 337 4.99 -18.73 -51.48
N ARG A 338 4.87 -17.52 -50.92
CA ARG A 338 3.86 -16.55 -51.35
C ARG A 338 4.21 -15.85 -52.65
N LYS A 339 5.51 -15.65 -52.94
CA LYS A 339 5.96 -14.95 -54.15
C LYS A 339 5.85 -15.81 -55.43
N GLN A 340 5.73 -17.14 -55.32
CA GLN A 340 5.55 -18.05 -56.46
C GLN A 340 4.08 -18.26 -56.88
N LYS A 341 3.11 -17.59 -56.23
CA LYS A 341 1.68 -17.68 -56.57
C LYS A 341 1.07 -16.36 -57.06
N SER A 342 1.88 -15.41 -57.53
CA SER A 342 1.40 -14.22 -58.22
C SER A 342 1.84 -14.16 -59.67
#